data_AF-A0AAN1XBH5-F1
#
_entry.id   AF-A0AAN1XBH5-F1
#
_cell.length_a   1.000
_cell.length_b   1.000
_cell.length_c   1.000
_cell.angle_alpha   90.00
_cell.angle_beta   90.00
_cell.angle_gamma   90.00
#
_symmetry.space_group_name_H-M   'P 1'
#
loop_
_entity.id
_entity.type
_entity.pdbx_description
1 polymer ?
#
loop_
_entity_poly.entity_id
_entity_poly.type
_entity_poly.pdbx_seq_one_letter_code
_entity_poly.pdbx_strand_id
1 'polypeptide(L)'
;MKRILPILKRTLSLLLVLAAAGALFQLAARFPAQWDVTQNALNSLEPGSVDALALLHGPVKITVYATERDAQLGDMRKLIREFVALYQRYKPDISLSFVDPVKDPEAMHKASIQDNGEMVVEFAGRSEHITTLNEQTLSSALLHLAHAKDQLLMYVGGHGERKLDGIANHDLGEFGKRLQQLGYRTASLNLALAQDVPDNASMLVLTQPQTRMMPGEMNKLLRYIDNGGNLLWLIDAEPLRGLEPLAEKLSLTVMPGIVIDPAAQEMNAPPDWALGAGYPPHAITRNFDLITVFPDARALSVEQNDSWEARTLVEGAARGWVSDHGIARHIDQDRDIPGPVNLAITLQRRVNDREQRIIVVGNGAFLANAYSGNGGNIDFGINMVNWLANEDRLITVQPRAAKDGQITLSKRQLTLLSTGFLIALPLLLALAGIIQWRRRKR
;
A
#
# COMPACT_ATOMS: atom_id res chain seq x y z
N MET A 1 42.90 -34.82 -60.45
CA MET A 1 42.80 -33.65 -59.55
C MET A 1 41.56 -32.75 -59.74
N LYS A 2 40.88 -32.69 -60.89
CA LYS A 2 39.72 -31.77 -61.12
C LYS A 2 38.40 -32.12 -60.39
N ARG A 3 38.23 -33.33 -59.84
CA ARG A 3 37.00 -33.77 -59.14
C ARG A 3 36.96 -33.53 -57.63
N ILE A 4 38.10 -33.29 -56.98
CA ILE A 4 38.20 -33.18 -55.51
C ILE A 4 37.93 -31.74 -55.03
N LEU A 5 38.36 -30.75 -55.81
CA LEU A 5 38.18 -29.33 -55.51
C LEU A 5 36.70 -28.91 -55.28
N PRO A 6 35.70 -29.36 -56.07
CA PRO A 6 34.31 -29.00 -55.82
C PRO A 6 33.71 -29.68 -54.57
N ILE A 7 34.20 -30.87 -54.21
CA ILE A 7 33.76 -31.58 -53.00
C ILE A 7 34.32 -30.88 -51.76
N LEU A 8 35.59 -30.48 -51.80
CA LEU A 8 36.24 -29.73 -50.72
C LEU A 8 35.60 -28.35 -50.51
N LYS A 9 35.24 -27.65 -51.59
CA LYS A 9 34.49 -26.39 -51.48
C LYS A 9 33.14 -26.60 -50.83
N ARG A 10 32.38 -27.64 -51.23
CA ARG A 10 31.08 -27.96 -50.63
C ARG A 10 31.18 -28.34 -49.15
N THR A 11 32.15 -29.15 -48.75
CA THR A 11 32.34 -29.52 -47.33
C THR A 11 32.75 -28.32 -46.50
N LEU A 12 33.61 -27.44 -47.02
CA LEU A 12 33.99 -26.19 -46.35
C LEU A 12 32.80 -25.23 -46.21
N SER A 13 31.98 -25.08 -47.26
CA SER A 13 30.72 -24.30 -47.19
C SER A 13 29.78 -24.84 -46.11
N LEU A 14 29.62 -26.17 -46.05
CA LEU A 14 28.71 -26.81 -45.11
C LEU A 14 29.18 -26.66 -43.66
N LEU A 15 30.49 -26.81 -43.42
CA LEU A 15 31.12 -26.54 -42.12
C LEU A 15 30.96 -25.08 -41.70
N LEU A 16 31.10 -24.14 -42.63
CA LEU A 16 30.97 -22.71 -42.35
C LEU A 16 29.52 -22.33 -42.01
N VAL A 17 28.54 -22.94 -42.69
CA VAL A 17 27.11 -22.80 -42.36
C VAL A 17 26.80 -23.40 -40.99
N LEU A 18 27.32 -24.59 -40.66
CA LEU A 18 27.14 -25.20 -39.35
C LEU A 18 27.79 -24.37 -38.23
N ALA A 19 28.98 -23.83 -38.46
CA ALA A 19 29.66 -22.94 -37.52
C ALA A 19 28.87 -21.64 -37.33
N ALA A 20 28.36 -21.03 -38.40
CA ALA A 20 27.51 -19.85 -38.32
C ALA A 20 26.19 -20.13 -37.59
N ALA A 21 25.54 -21.27 -37.85
CA ALA A 21 24.33 -21.70 -37.15
C ALA A 21 24.59 -21.94 -35.66
N GLY A 22 25.71 -22.58 -35.31
CA GLY A 22 26.12 -22.76 -33.92
C GLY A 22 26.43 -21.44 -33.21
N ALA A 23 27.08 -20.50 -33.88
CA ALA A 23 27.35 -19.17 -33.35
C ALA A 23 26.05 -18.36 -33.15
N LEU A 24 25.13 -18.42 -34.11
CA LEU A 24 23.80 -17.80 -34.00
C LEU A 24 22.99 -18.41 -32.86
N PHE A 25 23.02 -19.73 -32.70
CA PHE A 25 22.36 -20.41 -31.58
C PHE A 25 22.93 -19.98 -30.24
N GLN A 26 24.27 -19.90 -30.11
CA GLN A 26 24.93 -19.42 -28.90
C GLN A 26 24.63 -17.95 -28.61
N LEU A 27 24.58 -17.10 -29.64
CA LEU A 27 24.20 -15.70 -29.51
C LEU A 27 22.75 -15.57 -29.02
N ALA A 28 21.83 -16.32 -29.62
CA ALA A 28 20.42 -16.34 -29.25
C ALA A 28 20.20 -16.89 -27.82
N ALA A 29 20.98 -17.89 -27.42
CA ALA A 29 20.93 -18.45 -26.07
C ALA A 29 21.47 -17.50 -24.98
N ARG A 30 22.46 -16.67 -25.32
CA ARG A 30 23.02 -15.66 -24.39
C ARG A 30 22.24 -14.37 -24.33
N PHE A 31 21.61 -13.96 -25.45
CA PHE A 31 20.88 -12.69 -25.56
C PHE A 31 19.45 -12.96 -26.03
N PRO A 32 18.56 -13.43 -25.13
CA PRO A 32 17.15 -13.59 -25.47
C PRO A 32 16.52 -12.20 -25.69
N ALA A 33 16.43 -11.79 -26.95
CA ALA A 33 15.66 -10.60 -27.34
C ALA A 33 14.18 -10.96 -27.39
N GLN A 34 13.35 -10.26 -26.62
CA GLN A 34 11.90 -10.42 -26.63
C GLN A 34 11.27 -9.06 -26.89
N TRP A 35 10.30 -9.02 -27.80
CA TRP A 35 9.51 -7.84 -28.08
C TRP A 35 8.07 -8.11 -27.70
N ASP A 36 7.50 -7.21 -26.91
CA ASP A 36 6.09 -7.23 -26.59
C ASP A 36 5.31 -6.55 -27.72
N VAL A 37 4.57 -7.36 -28.49
CA VAL A 37 3.76 -6.91 -29.62
C VAL A 37 2.30 -6.67 -29.17
N THR A 38 1.99 -6.78 -27.88
CA THR A 38 0.63 -6.55 -27.38
C THR A 38 0.29 -5.06 -27.38
N GLN A 39 -0.97 -4.74 -27.69
CA GLN A 39 -1.43 -3.36 -27.88
C GLN A 39 -1.25 -2.48 -26.61
N ASN A 40 -1.23 -3.08 -25.42
CA ASN A 40 -1.06 -2.39 -24.14
C ASN A 40 0.28 -2.72 -23.43
N ALA A 41 1.19 -3.44 -24.10
CA ALA A 41 2.41 -4.01 -23.51
C ALA A 41 2.14 -4.82 -22.22
N LEU A 42 1.17 -5.73 -22.26
CA LEU A 42 0.74 -6.58 -21.13
C LEU A 42 1.79 -7.58 -20.67
N ASN A 43 2.83 -7.85 -21.48
CA ASN A 43 3.92 -8.76 -21.16
C ASN A 43 5.22 -8.02 -20.82
N SER A 44 5.11 -6.72 -20.50
CA SER A 44 6.19 -5.84 -20.11
C SER A 44 5.80 -5.10 -18.84
N LEU A 45 6.75 -4.92 -17.93
CA LEU A 45 6.53 -4.10 -16.74
C LEU A 45 6.43 -2.61 -17.10
N GLU A 46 5.68 -1.86 -16.29
CA GLU A 46 5.66 -0.41 -16.37
C GLU A 46 7.04 0.19 -16.05
N PRO A 47 7.40 1.36 -16.62
CA PRO A 47 8.65 2.04 -16.30
C PRO A 47 8.84 2.24 -14.79
N GLY A 48 7.79 2.60 -14.05
CA GLY A 48 7.85 2.77 -12.59
C GLY A 48 8.19 1.47 -11.85
N SER A 49 7.68 0.33 -12.32
CA SER A 49 7.99 -1.00 -11.77
C SER A 49 9.44 -1.41 -12.09
N VAL A 50 9.99 -0.98 -13.23
CA VAL A 50 11.40 -1.21 -13.59
C VAL A 50 12.32 -0.34 -12.74
N ASP A 51 11.98 0.93 -12.54
CA ASP A 51 12.73 1.84 -11.67
C ASP A 51 12.74 1.34 -10.22
N ALA A 52 11.63 0.79 -9.75
CA ALA A 52 11.53 0.13 -8.46
C ALA A 52 12.53 -1.02 -8.29
N LEU A 53 12.59 -1.90 -9.30
CA LEU A 53 13.52 -3.02 -9.31
C LEU A 53 14.97 -2.58 -9.33
N ALA A 54 15.28 -1.44 -9.95
CA ALA A 54 16.64 -0.88 -9.99
C ALA A 54 17.14 -0.42 -8.61
N LEU A 55 16.24 -0.05 -7.70
CA LEU A 55 16.58 0.36 -6.33
C LEU A 55 16.94 -0.83 -5.41
N LEU A 56 16.52 -2.05 -5.77
CA LEU A 56 16.76 -3.27 -4.99
C LEU A 56 18.16 -3.84 -5.23
N HIS A 57 19.13 -3.40 -4.44
CA HIS A 57 20.51 -3.89 -4.48
C HIS A 57 20.67 -5.18 -3.64
N GLY A 58 20.26 -6.32 -4.17
CA GLY A 58 20.41 -7.64 -3.53
C GLY A 58 19.34 -8.66 -3.92
N PRO A 59 19.46 -9.92 -3.48
CA PRO A 59 18.51 -10.97 -3.82
C PRO A 59 17.15 -10.74 -3.13
N VAL A 60 16.08 -10.97 -3.88
CA VAL A 60 14.70 -10.90 -3.38
C VAL A 60 14.16 -12.34 -3.33
N LYS A 61 13.47 -12.70 -2.25
CA LYS A 61 12.87 -14.02 -2.09
C LYS A 61 11.35 -13.89 -2.01
N ILE A 62 10.68 -14.52 -2.96
CA ILE A 62 9.22 -14.54 -3.04
C ILE A 62 8.75 -15.95 -2.68
N THR A 63 8.02 -16.06 -1.58
CA THR A 63 7.43 -17.31 -1.10
C THR A 63 5.92 -17.26 -1.29
N VAL A 64 5.37 -18.19 -2.05
CA VAL A 64 3.95 -18.24 -2.39
C VAL A 64 3.32 -19.42 -1.69
N TYR A 65 2.29 -19.15 -0.90
CA TYR A 65 1.56 -20.14 -0.14
C TYR A 65 0.29 -20.50 -0.90
N ALA A 66 0.41 -21.52 -1.76
CA ALA A 66 -0.67 -21.93 -2.65
C ALA A 66 -0.71 -23.46 -2.81
N THR A 67 -1.91 -24.02 -2.69
CA THR A 67 -2.18 -25.44 -2.92
C THR A 67 -1.94 -25.82 -4.39
N GLU A 68 -1.58 -27.09 -4.65
CA GLU A 68 -1.30 -27.59 -6.00
C GLU A 68 -2.53 -27.64 -6.92
N ARG A 69 -3.73 -27.71 -6.33
CA ARG A 69 -5.01 -27.75 -7.05
C ARG A 69 -6.03 -26.95 -6.27
N ASP A 70 -6.29 -25.74 -6.72
CA ASP A 70 -7.45 -24.99 -6.25
C ASP A 70 -8.69 -25.45 -7.05
N ALA A 71 -9.79 -25.72 -6.35
CA ALA A 71 -11.00 -26.30 -6.92
C ALA A 71 -11.77 -25.32 -7.84
N GLN A 72 -11.45 -24.02 -7.81
CA GLN A 72 -12.13 -22.99 -8.61
C GLN A 72 -11.25 -22.26 -9.65
N LEU A 73 -9.93 -22.14 -9.44
CA LEU A 73 -9.06 -21.24 -10.22
C LEU A 73 -8.02 -21.94 -11.11
N GLY A 74 -7.93 -23.27 -11.08
CA GLY A 74 -6.95 -24.02 -11.87
C GLY A 74 -5.52 -23.94 -11.30
N ASP A 75 -4.51 -23.93 -12.17
CA ASP A 75 -3.09 -24.01 -11.80
C ASP A 75 -2.52 -22.64 -11.38
N MET A 76 -2.94 -22.11 -10.22
CA MET A 76 -2.48 -20.80 -9.71
C MET A 76 -0.96 -20.67 -9.68
N ARG A 77 -0.25 -21.77 -9.40
CA ARG A 77 1.22 -21.81 -9.42
C ARG A 77 1.78 -21.42 -10.78
N LYS A 78 1.11 -21.80 -11.87
CA LYS A 78 1.49 -21.43 -13.23
C LYS A 78 1.31 -19.93 -13.46
N LEU A 79 0.15 -19.37 -13.09
CA LEU A 79 -0.13 -17.93 -13.23
C LEU A 79 0.89 -17.08 -12.46
N ILE A 80 1.17 -17.44 -11.21
CA ILE A 80 2.13 -16.72 -10.37
C ILE A 80 3.55 -16.85 -10.92
N ARG A 81 3.93 -18.04 -11.42
CA ARG A 81 5.23 -18.25 -12.06
C ARG A 81 5.38 -17.39 -13.31
N GLU A 82 4.37 -17.33 -14.16
CA GLU A 82 4.38 -16.49 -15.37
C GLU A 82 4.46 -15.00 -15.02
N PHE A 83 3.72 -14.57 -13.98
CA PHE A 83 3.74 -13.19 -13.49
C PHE A 83 5.10 -12.79 -12.90
N VAL A 84 5.66 -13.58 -11.99
CA VAL A 84 6.98 -13.32 -11.37
C VAL A 84 8.11 -13.43 -12.40
N ALA A 85 7.96 -14.26 -13.44
CA ALA A 85 8.91 -14.33 -14.53
C ALA A 85 9.07 -12.99 -15.27
N LEU A 86 8.03 -12.14 -15.29
CA LEU A 86 8.14 -10.77 -15.84
C LEU A 86 9.14 -9.93 -15.04
N TYR A 87 9.12 -10.04 -13.71
CA TYR A 87 10.06 -9.34 -12.81
C TYR A 87 11.47 -9.93 -12.89
N GLN A 88 11.58 -11.26 -12.99
CA GLN A 88 12.87 -11.95 -13.14
C GLN A 88 13.63 -11.56 -14.41
N ARG A 89 12.93 -11.08 -15.46
CA ARG A 89 13.57 -10.55 -16.68
C ARG A 89 14.40 -9.31 -16.42
N TYR A 90 13.94 -8.43 -15.54
CA TYR A 90 14.63 -7.19 -15.18
C TYR A 90 15.60 -7.41 -14.01
N LYS A 91 15.25 -8.32 -13.09
CA LYS A 91 16.01 -8.61 -11.88
C LYS A 91 16.16 -10.13 -11.68
N PRO A 92 17.21 -10.76 -12.24
CA PRO A 92 17.37 -12.22 -12.24
C PRO A 92 17.66 -12.83 -10.87
N ASP A 93 18.00 -12.02 -9.86
CA ASP A 93 18.22 -12.42 -8.47
C ASP A 93 16.92 -12.47 -7.61
N ILE A 94 15.75 -12.47 -8.26
CA ILE A 94 14.48 -12.82 -7.63
C ILE A 94 14.32 -14.35 -7.61
N SER A 95 14.26 -14.92 -6.41
CA SER A 95 13.96 -16.34 -6.18
C SER A 95 12.47 -16.54 -5.89
N LEU A 96 11.87 -17.56 -6.52
CA LEU A 96 10.46 -17.92 -6.33
C LEU A 96 10.34 -19.34 -5.76
N SER A 97 9.70 -19.47 -4.61
CA SER A 97 9.40 -20.75 -3.96
C SER A 97 7.92 -20.90 -3.69
N PHE A 98 7.41 -22.12 -3.84
CA PHE A 98 6.03 -22.46 -3.52
C PHE A 98 6.00 -23.34 -2.27
N VAL A 99 5.17 -22.97 -1.31
CA VAL A 99 4.87 -23.77 -0.11
C VAL A 99 3.41 -24.21 -0.21
N ASP A 100 3.15 -25.48 0.06
CA ASP A 100 1.81 -26.04 0.08
C ASP A 100 1.26 -25.95 1.52
N PRO A 101 0.26 -25.08 1.80
CA PRO A 101 -0.27 -24.88 3.14
C PRO A 101 -0.83 -26.15 3.78
N VAL A 102 -1.29 -27.10 2.96
CA VAL A 102 -1.90 -28.35 3.41
C VAL A 102 -0.83 -29.37 3.84
N LYS A 103 0.36 -29.32 3.24
CA LYS A 103 1.45 -30.26 3.53
C LYS A 103 2.38 -29.76 4.63
N ASP A 104 2.47 -28.45 4.85
CA ASP A 104 3.33 -27.84 5.87
C ASP A 104 2.60 -26.74 6.68
N PRO A 105 1.78 -27.15 7.67
CA PRO A 105 1.05 -26.20 8.53
C PRO A 105 1.98 -25.42 9.47
N GLU A 106 3.18 -25.91 9.80
CA GLU A 106 4.12 -25.17 10.64
C GLU A 106 4.69 -23.92 9.92
N ALA A 107 4.90 -24.01 8.60
CA ALA A 107 5.34 -22.88 7.79
C ALA A 107 4.31 -21.74 7.73
N MET A 108 3.01 -22.07 7.80
CA MET A 108 1.92 -21.09 7.85
C MET A 108 1.89 -20.33 9.18
N HIS A 109 2.08 -21.04 10.29
CA HIS A 109 2.11 -20.43 11.63
C HIS A 109 3.33 -19.53 11.83
N LYS A 110 4.52 -19.95 11.37
CA LYS A 110 5.74 -19.12 11.47
C LYS A 110 5.66 -17.84 10.64
N ALA A 111 4.96 -17.90 9.51
CA ALA A 111 4.77 -16.74 8.64
C ALA A 111 3.51 -15.93 8.96
N SER A 112 2.68 -16.30 9.94
CA SER A 112 1.44 -15.58 10.30
C SER A 112 0.44 -15.41 9.15
N ILE A 113 0.33 -16.42 8.29
CA ILE A 113 -0.50 -16.41 7.07
C ILE A 113 -1.92 -16.86 7.40
N GLN A 114 -2.91 -16.09 6.98
CA GLN A 114 -4.33 -16.35 7.27
C GLN A 114 -5.10 -16.87 6.05
N ASP A 115 -4.64 -16.57 4.83
CA ASP A 115 -5.37 -16.87 3.59
C ASP A 115 -4.58 -17.79 2.62
N ASN A 116 -5.32 -18.61 1.85
CA ASN A 116 -4.74 -19.44 0.78
C ASN A 116 -4.50 -18.56 -0.47
N GLY A 117 -3.28 -18.56 -1.00
CA GLY A 117 -2.88 -17.71 -2.14
C GLY A 117 -2.03 -16.49 -1.76
N GLU A 118 -1.68 -16.33 -0.48
CA GLU A 118 -0.85 -15.23 0.01
C GLU A 118 0.61 -15.37 -0.46
N MET A 119 1.20 -14.25 -0.85
CA MET A 119 2.59 -14.13 -1.29
C MET A 119 3.38 -13.30 -0.29
N VAL A 120 4.48 -13.84 0.20
CA VAL A 120 5.43 -13.16 1.09
C VAL A 120 6.67 -12.78 0.29
N VAL A 121 6.98 -11.49 0.24
CA VAL A 121 8.15 -10.94 -0.45
C VAL A 121 9.18 -10.51 0.58
N GLU A 122 10.35 -11.14 0.55
CA GLU A 122 11.47 -10.89 1.46
C GLU A 122 12.62 -10.17 0.73
N PHE A 123 13.17 -9.12 1.34
CA PHE A 123 14.36 -8.43 0.86
C PHE A 123 15.16 -7.82 2.02
N ALA A 124 16.47 -8.05 2.06
CA ALA A 124 17.37 -7.51 3.08
C ALA A 124 16.88 -7.70 4.54
N GLY A 125 16.32 -8.87 4.86
CA GLY A 125 15.82 -9.22 6.20
C GLY A 125 14.42 -8.67 6.55
N ARG A 126 13.77 -7.98 5.61
CA ARG A 126 12.39 -7.47 5.73
C ARG A 126 11.44 -8.31 4.89
N SER A 127 10.16 -8.33 5.26
CA SER A 127 9.11 -9.07 4.55
C SER A 127 7.83 -8.25 4.40
N GLU A 128 7.18 -8.31 3.24
CA GLU A 128 5.82 -7.80 3.02
C GLU A 128 4.89 -8.89 2.51
N HIS A 129 3.61 -8.77 2.88
CA HIS A 129 2.56 -9.74 2.61
C HIS A 129 1.62 -9.19 1.53
N ILE A 130 1.34 -10.01 0.53
CA ILE A 130 0.53 -9.64 -0.63
C ILE A 130 -0.58 -10.68 -0.79
N THR A 131 -1.82 -10.23 -0.66
CA THR A 131 -3.02 -11.07 -0.86
C THR A 131 -3.56 -10.98 -2.28
N THR A 132 -3.24 -9.92 -3.03
CA THR A 132 -3.72 -9.69 -4.40
C THR A 132 -2.59 -9.77 -5.43
N LEU A 133 -2.76 -10.63 -6.42
CA LEU A 133 -1.80 -10.78 -7.51
C LEU A 133 -2.05 -9.73 -8.61
N ASN A 134 -1.41 -8.57 -8.50
CA ASN A 134 -1.38 -7.58 -9.56
C ASN A 134 -0.03 -6.80 -9.56
N GLU A 135 0.30 -6.14 -10.68
CA GLU A 135 1.57 -5.42 -10.84
C GLU A 135 1.73 -4.28 -9.84
N GLN A 136 0.65 -3.53 -9.60
CA GLN A 136 0.65 -2.39 -8.70
C GLN A 136 1.02 -2.80 -7.27
N THR A 137 0.39 -3.85 -6.73
CA THR A 137 0.63 -4.35 -5.38
C THR A 137 2.05 -4.86 -5.23
N LEU A 138 2.54 -5.70 -6.17
CA LEU A 138 3.90 -6.24 -6.10
C LEU A 138 4.97 -5.17 -6.29
N SER A 139 4.81 -4.26 -7.25
CA SER A 139 5.78 -3.18 -7.49
C SER A 139 5.83 -2.19 -6.32
N SER A 140 4.68 -1.88 -5.72
CA SER A 140 4.64 -1.01 -4.53
C SER A 140 5.30 -1.68 -3.32
N ALA A 141 5.03 -2.97 -3.08
CA ALA A 141 5.69 -3.72 -2.01
C ALA A 141 7.22 -3.79 -2.23
N LEU A 142 7.66 -4.02 -3.48
CA LEU A 142 9.08 -4.02 -3.85
C LEU A 142 9.73 -2.64 -3.65
N LEU A 143 9.05 -1.55 -3.99
CA LEU A 143 9.51 -0.18 -3.71
C LEU A 143 9.69 0.04 -2.20
N HIS A 144 8.70 -0.31 -1.39
CA HIS A 144 8.77 -0.18 0.06
C HIS A 144 9.92 -1.00 0.66
N LEU A 145 10.18 -2.18 0.11
CA LEU A 145 11.33 -2.99 0.46
C LEU A 145 12.65 -2.37 -0.06
N ALA A 146 12.65 -1.71 -1.22
CA ALA A 146 13.86 -1.10 -1.79
C ALA A 146 14.33 0.11 -0.98
N HIS A 147 13.40 0.95 -0.56
CA HIS A 147 13.68 2.06 0.34
C HIS A 147 13.94 1.49 1.74
N ALA A 148 15.21 1.38 2.11
CA ALA A 148 15.58 1.16 3.51
C ALA A 148 15.02 2.35 4.31
N LYS A 149 14.00 2.10 5.14
CA LYS A 149 13.32 3.13 5.94
C LYS A 149 14.23 3.62 7.07
N ASP A 150 15.38 4.22 6.78
CA ASP A 150 16.25 4.80 7.80
C ASP A 150 15.72 6.15 8.36
N GLN A 151 14.42 6.41 8.15
CA GLN A 151 13.71 7.55 8.72
C GLN A 151 13.57 7.36 10.22
N LEU A 152 13.98 8.39 10.96
CA LEU A 152 13.90 8.43 12.40
C LEU A 152 12.57 9.07 12.82
N LEU A 153 11.68 8.25 13.34
CA LEU A 153 10.43 8.66 13.95
C LEU A 153 10.67 8.85 15.44
N MET A 154 10.52 10.08 15.92
CA MET A 154 10.63 10.38 17.34
C MET A 154 9.25 10.46 17.99
N TYR A 155 9.10 10.02 19.24
CA TYR A 155 7.88 10.22 20.02
C TYR A 155 8.19 10.97 21.31
N VAL A 156 7.36 11.96 21.62
CA VAL A 156 7.55 12.80 22.81
C VAL A 156 7.33 11.99 24.08
N GLY A 157 8.22 12.15 25.05
CA GLY A 157 8.12 11.58 26.38
C GLY A 157 8.53 12.58 27.46
N GLY A 158 8.27 12.22 28.72
CA GLY A 158 8.68 13.00 29.90
C GLY A 158 7.51 13.45 30.79
N HIS A 159 6.29 13.44 30.26
CA HIS A 159 5.06 13.85 30.95
C HIS A 159 4.02 12.73 31.06
N GLY A 160 4.37 11.47 30.80
CA GLY A 160 3.46 10.32 30.88
C GLY A 160 2.70 10.03 29.58
N GLU A 161 3.21 10.53 28.47
CA GLU A 161 2.77 10.23 27.11
C GLU A 161 2.81 8.71 26.82
N ARG A 162 1.98 8.28 25.86
CA ARG A 162 2.02 6.90 25.36
C ARG A 162 3.31 6.63 24.63
N LYS A 163 3.86 5.44 24.85
CA LYS A 163 5.15 5.04 24.28
C LYS A 163 4.97 4.11 23.08
N LEU A 164 5.78 4.31 22.04
CA LEU A 164 5.83 3.39 20.89
C LEU A 164 6.57 2.08 21.20
N ASP A 165 7.41 2.06 22.23
CA ASP A 165 8.08 0.87 22.76
C ASP A 165 7.41 0.32 24.03
N GLY A 166 6.27 0.90 24.42
CA GLY A 166 5.57 0.55 25.65
C GLY A 166 4.69 -0.69 25.51
N ILE A 167 4.62 -1.48 26.58
CA ILE A 167 3.82 -2.72 26.62
C ILE A 167 2.49 -2.55 27.36
N ALA A 168 2.23 -1.41 27.98
CA ALA A 168 1.00 -1.20 28.72
C ALA A 168 -0.20 -1.09 27.77
N ASN A 169 -1.41 -1.37 28.26
CA ASN A 169 -2.63 -1.32 27.44
C ASN A 169 -2.89 0.05 26.80
N HIS A 170 -2.46 1.13 27.45
CA HIS A 170 -2.59 2.50 26.94
C HIS A 170 -1.43 2.90 26.02
N ASP A 171 -0.32 2.16 25.97
CA ASP A 171 0.82 2.47 25.11
C ASP A 171 0.55 2.09 23.65
N LEU A 172 1.42 2.54 22.74
CA LEU A 172 1.35 2.31 21.29
C LEU A 172 2.33 1.21 20.83
N GLY A 173 2.60 0.22 21.68
CA GLY A 173 3.62 -0.81 21.46
C GLY A 173 3.45 -1.64 20.19
N GLU A 174 2.24 -2.15 19.94
CA GLU A 174 1.95 -2.95 18.75
C GLU A 174 2.09 -2.12 17.46
N PHE A 175 1.66 -0.86 17.51
CA PHE A 175 1.86 0.10 16.43
C PHE A 175 3.36 0.37 16.19
N GLY A 176 4.13 0.60 17.25
CA GLY A 176 5.59 0.79 17.17
C GLY A 176 6.33 -0.44 16.63
N LYS A 177 5.94 -1.65 17.03
CA LYS A 177 6.49 -2.90 16.46
C LYS A 177 6.22 -3.01 14.96
N ARG A 178 4.99 -2.69 14.52
CA ARG A 178 4.63 -2.71 13.09
C ARG A 178 5.45 -1.69 12.31
N LEU A 179 5.69 -0.50 12.86
CA LEU A 179 6.57 0.51 12.27
C LEU A 179 8.02 0.01 12.15
N GLN A 180 8.56 -0.65 13.18
CA GLN A 180 9.90 -1.22 13.16
C GLN A 180 10.03 -2.37 12.15
N GLN A 181 9.02 -3.24 12.03
CA GLN A 181 8.96 -4.29 11.00
C GLN A 181 8.98 -3.72 9.58
N LEU A 182 8.32 -2.58 9.39
CA LEU A 182 8.34 -1.83 8.14
C LEU A 182 9.67 -1.08 7.91
N GLY A 183 10.53 -1.02 8.92
CA GLY A 183 11.90 -0.52 8.83
C GLY A 183 12.13 0.83 9.52
N TYR A 184 11.09 1.51 10.03
CA TYR A 184 11.26 2.80 10.70
C TYR A 184 12.09 2.66 11.98
N ARG A 185 13.01 3.59 12.22
CA ARG A 185 13.69 3.71 13.52
C ARG A 185 12.83 4.55 14.44
N THR A 186 12.50 4.02 15.61
CA THR A 186 11.75 4.74 16.64
C THR A 186 12.65 5.15 17.80
N ALA A 187 12.51 6.37 18.31
CA ALA A 187 13.25 6.84 19.48
C ALA A 187 12.41 7.79 20.35
N SER A 188 12.55 7.70 21.67
CA SER A 188 11.89 8.64 22.59
C SER A 188 12.65 9.96 22.63
N LEU A 189 11.91 11.07 22.64
CA LEU A 189 12.43 12.42 22.78
C LEU A 189 11.84 13.10 24.02
N ASN A 190 12.68 13.42 25.00
CA ASN A 190 12.28 14.24 26.14
C ASN A 190 12.67 15.70 25.92
N LEU A 191 11.68 16.56 25.65
CA LEU A 191 11.87 17.99 25.37
C LEU A 191 12.34 18.80 26.59
N ALA A 192 12.17 18.29 27.81
CA ALA A 192 12.72 18.91 29.02
C ALA A 192 14.25 18.85 29.04
N LEU A 193 14.80 17.74 28.52
CA LEU A 193 16.23 17.44 28.56
C LEU A 193 16.94 17.79 27.26
N ALA A 194 16.30 17.56 26.12
CA ALA A 194 16.87 17.85 24.81
C ALA A 194 16.95 19.37 24.57
N GLN A 195 17.96 19.83 23.83
CA GLN A 195 18.06 21.24 23.45
C GLN A 195 16.94 21.64 22.47
N ASP A 196 16.73 20.81 21.44
CA ASP A 196 15.71 20.94 20.40
C ASP A 196 15.34 19.55 19.85
N VAL A 197 14.34 19.48 18.96
CA VAL A 197 14.08 18.29 18.16
C VAL A 197 15.25 18.09 17.18
N PRO A 198 15.92 16.92 17.16
CA PRO A 198 17.08 16.69 16.29
C PRO A 198 16.76 16.83 14.79
N ASP A 199 17.69 17.41 14.02
CA ASP A 199 17.51 17.66 12.58
C ASP A 199 17.35 16.39 11.74
N ASN A 200 17.82 15.24 12.23
CA ASN A 200 17.65 13.95 11.58
C ASN A 200 16.31 13.28 11.87
N ALA A 201 15.46 13.86 12.73
CA ALA A 201 14.11 13.36 12.97
C ALA A 201 13.22 13.67 11.75
N SER A 202 12.75 12.63 11.08
CA SER A 202 11.89 12.75 9.89
C SER A 202 10.46 13.15 10.25
N MET A 203 9.99 12.74 11.43
CA MET A 203 8.70 13.14 11.98
C MET A 203 8.68 13.01 13.51
N LEU A 204 7.75 13.72 14.13
CA LEU A 204 7.47 13.66 15.55
C LEU A 204 6.06 13.09 15.79
N VAL A 205 5.93 12.17 16.74
CA VAL A 205 4.65 11.69 17.27
C VAL A 205 4.44 12.32 18.64
N LEU A 206 3.35 13.08 18.76
CA LEU A 206 2.95 13.70 20.01
C LEU A 206 1.64 13.05 20.46
N THR A 207 1.67 12.44 21.64
CA THR A 207 0.45 11.98 22.31
C THR A 207 0.16 12.88 23.50
N GLN A 208 -1.08 12.83 24.00
CA GLN A 208 -1.50 13.66 25.13
C GLN A 208 -0.55 13.50 26.35
N PRO A 209 0.08 14.59 26.82
CA PRO A 209 0.88 14.54 28.04
C PRO A 209 -0.03 14.38 29.27
N GLN A 210 0.44 13.70 30.31
CA GLN A 210 -0.30 13.54 31.55
C GLN A 210 -0.08 14.71 32.53
N THR A 211 1.02 15.42 32.40
CA THR A 211 1.28 16.66 33.13
C THR A 211 1.43 17.84 32.18
N ARG A 212 1.31 19.07 32.69
CA ARG A 212 1.38 20.27 31.87
C ARG A 212 2.80 20.43 31.29
N MET A 213 2.91 20.56 29.97
CA MET A 213 4.15 20.87 29.28
C MET A 213 4.59 22.32 29.58
N MET A 214 5.88 22.52 29.82
CA MET A 214 6.43 23.84 30.16
C MET A 214 6.55 24.73 28.92
N PRO A 215 6.47 26.07 29.06
CA PRO A 215 6.61 27.00 27.93
C PRO A 215 7.92 26.85 27.16
N GLY A 216 9.02 26.50 27.83
CA GLY A 216 10.31 26.28 27.18
C GLY A 216 10.32 25.07 26.24
N GLU A 217 9.56 24.03 26.57
CA GLU A 217 9.39 22.82 25.74
C GLU A 217 8.46 23.10 24.57
N MET A 218 7.37 23.82 24.84
CA MET A 218 6.44 24.27 23.80
C MET A 218 7.14 25.13 22.74
N ASN A 219 8.04 26.02 23.15
CA ASN A 219 8.84 26.81 22.21
C ASN A 219 9.75 25.95 21.33
N LYS A 220 10.27 24.82 21.81
CA LYS A 220 11.06 23.87 21.00
C LYS A 220 10.17 23.19 19.95
N LEU A 221 8.97 22.78 20.36
CA LEU A 221 7.98 22.17 19.47
C LEU A 221 7.51 23.15 18.39
N LEU A 222 7.19 24.39 18.76
CA LEU A 222 6.81 25.43 17.80
C LEU A 222 7.93 25.71 16.78
N ARG A 223 9.20 25.76 17.22
CA ARG A 223 10.35 25.86 16.30
C ARG A 223 10.43 24.70 15.32
N TYR A 224 10.22 23.46 15.79
CA TYR A 224 10.20 22.29 14.91
C TYR A 224 9.13 22.41 13.82
N ILE A 225 7.92 22.86 14.18
CA ILE A 225 6.83 23.10 13.22
C ILE A 225 7.15 24.26 12.27
N ASP A 226 7.77 25.33 12.74
CA ASP A 226 8.17 26.46 11.90
C ASP A 226 9.29 26.11 10.92
N ASN A 227 10.15 25.16 11.27
CA ASN A 227 11.19 24.64 10.38
C ASN A 227 10.67 23.61 9.37
N GLY A 228 9.36 23.35 9.32
CA GLY A 228 8.75 22.42 8.37
C GLY A 228 8.72 20.97 8.84
N GLY A 229 8.86 20.71 10.15
CA GLY A 229 8.80 19.36 10.72
C GLY A 229 7.43 18.70 10.59
N ASN A 230 7.41 17.39 10.32
CA ASN A 230 6.20 16.61 10.18
C ASN A 230 5.70 16.11 11.55
N LEU A 231 4.39 16.15 11.78
CA LEU A 231 3.80 15.85 13.09
C LEU A 231 2.59 14.91 12.96
N LEU A 232 2.60 13.84 13.75
CA LEU A 232 1.39 13.10 14.10
C LEU A 232 0.98 13.50 15.52
N TRP A 233 -0.14 14.21 15.64
CA TRP A 233 -0.65 14.65 16.93
C TRP A 233 -1.92 13.89 17.31
N LEU A 234 -1.85 13.18 18.42
CA LEU A 234 -2.92 12.37 18.99
C LEU A 234 -3.46 13.04 20.27
N ILE A 235 -4.72 13.46 20.25
CA ILE A 235 -5.38 14.21 21.32
C ILE A 235 -6.46 13.34 21.94
N ASP A 236 -6.46 13.13 23.26
CA ASP A 236 -7.48 12.32 23.94
C ASP A 236 -8.48 13.17 24.74
N ALA A 237 -8.01 14.27 25.32
CA ALA A 237 -8.80 14.99 26.30
C ALA A 237 -8.50 16.49 26.31
N GLU A 238 -9.48 17.24 26.78
CA GLU A 238 -9.25 18.59 27.28
C GLU A 238 -9.04 18.56 28.81
N PRO A 239 -8.22 19.49 29.36
CA PRO A 239 -7.43 20.50 28.66
C PRO A 239 -6.24 19.89 27.90
N LEU A 240 -5.69 20.63 26.93
CA LEU A 240 -4.53 20.24 26.13
C LEU A 240 -3.20 20.25 26.89
N ARG A 241 -3.22 20.64 28.19
CA ARG A 241 -2.10 20.52 29.14
C ARG A 241 -0.82 21.21 28.63
N GLY A 242 -0.95 22.43 28.12
CA GLY A 242 0.18 23.23 27.65
C GLY A 242 0.39 23.21 26.14
N LEU A 243 -0.33 22.35 25.40
CA LEU A 243 -0.31 22.30 23.94
C LEU A 243 -1.25 23.33 23.27
N GLU A 244 -1.89 24.21 24.04
CA GLU A 244 -2.79 25.24 23.49
C GLU A 244 -2.10 26.14 22.43
N PRO A 245 -0.84 26.60 22.63
CA PRO A 245 -0.14 27.39 21.60
C PRO A 245 0.11 26.64 20.29
N LEU A 246 0.20 25.29 20.34
CA LEU A 246 0.31 24.47 19.14
C LEU A 246 -1.02 24.43 18.39
N ALA A 247 -2.14 24.25 19.10
CA ALA A 247 -3.47 24.30 18.50
C ALA A 247 -3.72 25.64 17.79
N GLU A 248 -3.39 26.75 18.46
CA GLU A 248 -3.48 28.10 17.90
C GLU A 248 -2.64 28.25 16.62
N LYS A 249 -1.39 27.78 16.61
CA LYS A 249 -0.50 27.83 15.42
C LYS A 249 -1.06 27.02 14.23
N LEU A 250 -1.79 25.95 14.51
CA LEU A 250 -2.41 25.09 13.50
C LEU A 250 -3.82 25.54 13.10
N SER A 251 -4.34 26.62 13.71
CA SER A 251 -5.75 27.05 13.59
C SER A 251 -6.72 25.91 13.88
N LEU A 252 -6.33 25.06 14.84
CA LEU A 252 -7.06 23.89 15.27
C LEU A 252 -7.92 24.25 16.48
N THR A 253 -9.19 23.91 16.38
CA THR A 253 -10.14 23.95 17.50
C THR A 253 -10.54 22.53 17.83
N VAL A 254 -10.22 22.09 19.06
CA VAL A 254 -10.75 20.86 19.63
C VAL A 254 -12.09 21.21 20.27
N MET A 255 -13.17 20.56 19.84
CA MET A 255 -14.49 20.85 20.40
C MET A 255 -14.56 20.31 21.84
N PRO A 256 -15.09 21.11 22.80
CA PRO A 256 -15.34 20.62 24.14
C PRO A 256 -16.34 19.44 24.14
N GLY A 257 -16.03 18.41 24.91
CA GLY A 257 -16.86 17.21 25.01
C GLY A 257 -16.37 16.03 24.18
N ILE A 258 -17.06 14.89 24.33
CA ILE A 258 -16.75 13.62 23.66
C ILE A 258 -17.77 13.33 22.57
N VAL A 259 -17.35 12.59 21.54
CA VAL A 259 -18.22 12.14 20.47
C VAL A 259 -19.01 10.91 20.95
N ILE A 260 -20.34 11.01 20.88
CA ILE A 260 -21.28 9.94 21.15
C ILE A 260 -21.82 9.41 19.83
N ASP A 261 -21.62 8.12 19.57
CA ASP A 261 -22.05 7.42 18.37
C ASP A 261 -22.98 6.23 18.71
N PRO A 262 -24.30 6.39 18.58
CA PRO A 262 -25.26 5.30 18.81
C PRO A 262 -25.04 4.09 17.89
N ALA A 263 -24.39 4.24 16.72
CA ALA A 263 -24.12 3.12 15.83
C ALA A 263 -23.15 2.11 16.45
N ALA A 264 -22.29 2.53 17.38
CA ALA A 264 -21.41 1.63 18.12
C ALA A 264 -22.21 0.62 18.98
N GLN A 265 -23.35 1.04 19.53
CA GLN A 265 -24.21 0.17 20.33
C GLN A 265 -24.83 -0.95 19.49
N GLU A 266 -25.12 -0.69 18.21
CA GLU A 266 -25.59 -1.71 17.26
C GLU A 266 -24.53 -2.82 17.05
N MET A 267 -23.25 -2.50 17.31
CA MET A 267 -22.11 -3.44 17.25
C MET A 267 -21.72 -4.01 18.63
N ASN A 268 -22.56 -3.84 19.67
CA ASN A 268 -22.26 -4.19 21.07
C ASN A 268 -21.03 -3.47 21.65
N ALA A 269 -20.72 -2.27 21.16
CA ALA A 269 -19.70 -1.39 21.72
C ALA A 269 -20.31 -0.24 22.53
N PRO A 270 -19.56 0.36 23.47
CA PRO A 270 -19.98 1.56 24.19
C PRO A 270 -20.31 2.73 23.23
N PRO A 271 -21.31 3.58 23.55
CA PRO A 271 -21.70 4.70 22.68
C PRO A 271 -20.66 5.81 22.58
N ASP A 272 -19.66 5.85 23.46
CA ASP A 272 -18.49 6.73 23.42
C ASP A 272 -17.40 6.23 22.46
N TRP A 273 -17.62 5.11 21.76
CA TRP A 273 -16.74 4.62 20.71
C TRP A 273 -17.19 5.16 19.36
N ALA A 274 -16.63 6.29 18.95
CA ALA A 274 -16.93 6.87 17.65
C ALA A 274 -16.41 5.95 16.53
N LEU A 275 -17.28 5.62 15.57
CA LEU A 275 -16.92 4.81 14.42
C LEU A 275 -16.48 5.71 13.26
N GLY A 276 -15.24 5.52 12.81
CA GLY A 276 -14.75 6.08 11.55
C GLY A 276 -15.31 5.27 10.39
N ALA A 277 -16.22 5.89 9.64
CA ALA A 277 -16.87 5.27 8.48
C ALA A 277 -16.87 6.19 7.24
N GLY A 278 -16.72 7.50 7.43
CA GLY A 278 -16.53 8.44 6.34
C GLY A 278 -15.04 8.69 6.08
N TYR A 279 -14.55 8.28 4.92
CA TYR A 279 -13.18 8.52 4.50
C TYR A 279 -13.19 9.33 3.20
N PRO A 280 -13.13 10.68 3.28
CA PRO A 280 -12.98 11.50 2.10
C PRO A 280 -11.75 11.07 1.26
N PRO A 281 -11.77 11.27 -0.08
CA PRO A 281 -10.67 10.87 -0.94
C PRO A 281 -9.33 11.50 -0.50
N HIS A 282 -8.41 10.67 -0.03
CA HIS A 282 -7.08 11.08 0.41
C HIS A 282 -6.05 9.97 0.13
N ALA A 283 -4.77 10.31 0.03
CA ALA A 283 -3.71 9.31 -0.22
C ALA A 283 -3.64 8.25 0.89
N ILE A 284 -3.89 8.65 2.15
CA ILE A 284 -3.92 7.78 3.33
C ILE A 284 -5.06 6.75 3.28
N THR A 285 -6.21 7.13 2.73
CA THR A 285 -7.44 6.32 2.70
C THR A 285 -7.65 5.60 1.36
N ARG A 286 -6.67 5.66 0.45
CA ARG A 286 -6.74 4.97 -0.84
C ARG A 286 -6.77 3.45 -0.61
N ASN A 287 -7.80 2.78 -1.11
CA ASN A 287 -8.04 1.34 -0.91
C ASN A 287 -8.15 0.92 0.57
N PHE A 288 -8.59 1.84 1.43
CA PHE A 288 -8.84 1.56 2.84
C PHE A 288 -10.33 1.31 3.06
N ASP A 289 -10.71 0.04 3.23
CA ASP A 289 -12.11 -0.39 3.30
C ASP A 289 -12.55 -0.83 4.72
N LEU A 290 -11.71 -0.59 5.73
CA LEU A 290 -11.96 -1.02 7.11
C LEU A 290 -12.58 0.11 7.95
N ILE A 291 -13.47 -0.26 8.88
CA ILE A 291 -13.95 0.66 9.92
C ILE A 291 -12.81 0.89 10.94
N THR A 292 -12.65 2.13 11.38
CA THR A 292 -11.76 2.50 12.49
C THR A 292 -12.58 2.87 13.72
N VAL A 293 -12.02 2.65 14.91
CA VAL A 293 -12.74 2.82 16.18
C VAL A 293 -11.97 3.77 17.07
N PHE A 294 -12.62 4.85 17.51
CA PHE A 294 -12.02 5.93 18.32
C PHE A 294 -12.77 6.06 19.66
N PRO A 295 -12.32 5.38 20.72
CA PRO A 295 -12.94 5.47 22.05
C PRO A 295 -12.67 6.84 22.69
N ASP A 296 -13.68 7.49 23.28
CA ASP A 296 -13.58 8.83 23.87
C ASP A 296 -13.07 9.90 22.88
N ALA A 297 -13.48 9.80 21.61
CA ALA A 297 -13.01 10.71 20.58
C ALA A 297 -13.46 12.16 20.81
N ARG A 298 -12.65 13.10 20.31
CA ARG A 298 -12.90 14.54 20.29
C ARG A 298 -13.15 14.97 18.86
N ALA A 299 -14.16 15.82 18.67
CA ALA A 299 -14.40 16.43 17.38
C ALA A 299 -13.39 17.54 17.12
N LEU A 300 -12.86 17.58 15.89
CA LEU A 300 -11.90 18.56 15.44
C LEU A 300 -12.54 19.53 14.44
N SER A 301 -12.15 20.79 14.53
CA SER A 301 -12.45 21.80 13.53
C SER A 301 -11.18 22.56 13.19
N VAL A 302 -11.01 22.92 11.92
CA VAL A 302 -9.92 23.79 11.48
C VAL A 302 -10.51 24.95 10.72
N GLU A 303 -10.08 26.15 11.10
CA GLU A 303 -10.40 27.35 10.34
C GLU A 303 -9.55 27.40 9.07
N GLN A 304 -10.19 27.53 7.91
CA GLN A 304 -9.47 27.69 6.65
C GLN A 304 -8.74 29.02 6.64
N ASN A 305 -7.45 28.98 6.28
CA ASN A 305 -6.60 30.14 6.16
C ASN A 305 -5.57 29.93 5.04
N ASP A 306 -4.83 30.97 4.69
CA ASP A 306 -3.79 30.91 3.65
C ASP A 306 -2.51 30.17 4.10
N SER A 307 -2.39 29.83 5.39
CA SER A 307 -1.19 29.21 5.96
C SER A 307 -1.18 27.69 5.85
N TRP A 308 -2.35 27.06 5.83
CA TRP A 308 -2.52 25.61 5.84
C TRP A 308 -3.60 25.18 4.86
N GLU A 309 -3.27 24.20 4.02
CA GLU A 309 -4.27 23.42 3.29
C GLU A 309 -4.80 22.32 4.22
N ALA A 310 -5.97 22.56 4.82
CA ALA A 310 -6.63 21.64 5.73
C ALA A 310 -7.62 20.72 4.99
N ARG A 311 -7.58 19.42 5.28
CA ARG A 311 -8.54 18.44 4.73
C ARG A 311 -9.03 17.51 5.83
N THR A 312 -10.31 17.16 5.78
CA THR A 312 -10.86 16.10 6.63
C THR A 312 -10.34 14.74 6.17
N LEU A 313 -9.86 13.94 7.12
CA LEU A 313 -9.34 12.60 6.87
C LEU A 313 -10.32 11.51 7.30
N VAL A 314 -10.99 11.71 8.45
CA VAL A 314 -12.00 10.79 8.98
C VAL A 314 -13.19 11.58 9.47
N GLU A 315 -14.36 11.23 8.95
CA GLU A 315 -15.66 11.63 9.47
C GLU A 315 -16.27 10.45 10.24
N GLY A 316 -16.84 10.75 11.40
CA GLY A 316 -17.51 9.76 12.24
C GLY A 316 -18.81 10.28 12.82
N ALA A 317 -19.51 9.39 13.53
CA ALA A 317 -20.74 9.70 14.25
C ALA A 317 -21.81 10.38 13.37
N ALA A 318 -22.08 9.84 12.18
CA ALA A 318 -23.06 10.40 11.25
C ALA A 318 -24.49 10.48 11.83
N ARG A 319 -24.83 9.62 12.79
CA ARG A 319 -26.08 9.65 13.58
C ARG A 319 -25.84 10.03 15.05
N GLY A 320 -24.63 10.52 15.35
CA GLY A 320 -24.18 10.85 16.69
C GLY A 320 -24.09 12.35 16.93
N TRP A 321 -23.45 12.72 18.04
CA TRP A 321 -23.29 14.11 18.47
C TRP A 321 -22.08 14.29 19.39
N VAL A 322 -21.63 15.53 19.58
CA VAL A 322 -20.62 15.88 20.58
C VAL A 322 -21.32 16.33 21.85
N SER A 323 -20.92 15.78 23.00
CA SER A 323 -21.50 16.11 24.30
C SER A 323 -20.44 16.48 25.34
N ASP A 324 -20.62 17.62 26.00
CA ASP A 324 -19.74 18.17 27.04
C ASP A 324 -20.08 17.70 28.47
N HIS A 325 -21.22 17.02 28.64
CA HIS A 325 -21.78 16.66 29.94
C HIS A 325 -21.89 15.14 30.17
N GLY A 326 -21.16 14.37 29.37
CA GLY A 326 -21.00 12.92 29.52
C GLY A 326 -21.84 12.10 28.55
N ILE A 327 -22.03 10.82 28.86
CA ILE A 327 -22.71 9.87 27.99
C ILE A 327 -24.22 9.95 28.25
N ALA A 328 -24.93 10.68 27.40
CA ALA A 328 -26.39 10.70 27.36
C ALA A 328 -26.94 9.68 26.36
N ARG A 329 -28.13 9.12 26.61
CA ARG A 329 -28.81 8.20 25.66
C ARG A 329 -29.47 8.92 24.49
N HIS A 330 -29.71 10.21 24.62
CA HIS A 330 -30.38 11.04 23.61
C HIS A 330 -29.63 12.37 23.51
N ILE A 331 -29.67 12.95 22.31
CA ILE A 331 -29.11 14.27 22.03
C ILE A 331 -29.92 15.36 22.76
N ASP A 332 -29.20 16.28 23.41
CA ASP A 332 -29.74 17.56 23.87
C ASP A 332 -29.61 18.59 22.74
N GLN A 333 -30.72 18.92 22.08
CA GLN A 333 -30.71 19.80 20.90
C GLN A 333 -30.22 21.22 21.17
N ASP A 334 -30.25 21.67 22.43
CA ASP A 334 -29.84 23.02 22.82
C ASP A 334 -28.36 23.11 23.22
N ARG A 335 -27.70 21.96 23.46
CA ARG A 335 -26.33 21.89 23.99
C ARG A 335 -25.37 21.06 23.17
N ASP A 336 -25.85 19.96 22.58
CA ASP A 336 -25.01 19.02 21.85
C ASP A 336 -24.85 19.44 20.39
N ILE A 337 -23.69 19.11 19.81
CA ILE A 337 -23.39 19.40 18.41
C ILE A 337 -23.71 18.16 17.57
N PRO A 338 -24.70 18.20 16.65
CA PRO A 338 -25.03 17.04 15.83
C PRO A 338 -23.90 16.70 14.87
N GLY A 339 -23.68 15.40 14.63
CA GLY A 339 -22.75 14.91 13.63
C GLY A 339 -23.25 15.07 12.18
N PRO A 340 -22.44 14.68 11.18
CA PRO A 340 -21.11 14.07 11.31
C PRO A 340 -20.04 15.05 11.80
N VAL A 341 -19.00 14.52 12.45
CA VAL A 341 -17.87 15.32 12.96
C VAL A 341 -16.54 14.81 12.44
N ASN A 342 -15.55 15.70 12.34
CA ASN A 342 -14.20 15.32 11.94
C ASN A 342 -13.49 14.67 13.15
N LEU A 343 -13.08 13.41 13.00
CA LEU A 343 -12.26 12.69 13.98
C LEU A 343 -10.77 12.82 13.69
N ALA A 344 -10.41 13.00 12.42
CA ALA A 344 -9.04 13.23 12.00
C ALA A 344 -9.00 14.22 10.84
N ILE A 345 -7.92 14.99 10.80
CA ILE A 345 -7.67 16.03 9.80
C ILE A 345 -6.20 15.97 9.36
N THR A 346 -5.93 16.45 8.16
CA THR A 346 -4.59 16.71 7.67
C THR A 346 -4.38 18.20 7.42
N LEU A 347 -3.15 18.65 7.63
CA LEU A 347 -2.69 20.01 7.34
C LEU A 347 -1.44 19.90 6.48
N GLN A 348 -1.42 20.62 5.36
CA GLN A 348 -0.28 20.67 4.46
C GLN A 348 0.12 22.11 4.18
N ARG A 349 1.43 22.36 4.06
CA ARG A 349 1.96 23.62 3.53
C ARG A 349 3.36 23.43 2.97
N ARG A 350 3.89 24.46 2.30
CA ARG A 350 5.25 24.45 1.77
C ARG A 350 6.16 25.34 2.62
N VAL A 351 7.24 24.78 3.15
CA VAL A 351 8.26 25.49 3.95
C VAL A 351 9.63 25.15 3.38
N ASN A 352 10.44 26.16 3.03
CA ASN A 352 11.80 25.97 2.50
C ASN A 352 11.88 24.96 1.33
N ASP A 353 10.95 25.07 0.38
CA ASP A 353 10.80 24.16 -0.76
C ASP A 353 10.47 22.69 -0.45
N ARG A 354 10.17 22.38 0.80
CA ARG A 354 9.70 21.07 1.26
C ARG A 354 8.22 21.12 1.60
N GLU A 355 7.54 20.01 1.37
CA GLU A 355 6.16 19.84 1.79
C GLU A 355 6.15 19.41 3.26
N GLN A 356 5.55 20.23 4.12
CA GLN A 356 5.29 19.92 5.51
C GLN A 356 3.91 19.30 5.63
N ARG A 357 3.83 18.19 6.38
CA ARG A 357 2.61 17.41 6.58
C ARG A 357 2.36 17.22 8.07
N ILE A 358 1.14 17.51 8.49
CA ILE A 358 0.69 17.29 9.87
C ILE A 358 -0.63 16.53 9.83
N ILE A 359 -0.77 15.55 10.71
CA ILE A 359 -2.02 14.84 10.96
C ILE A 359 -2.40 15.10 12.40
N VAL A 360 -3.66 15.49 12.63
CA VAL A 360 -4.22 15.57 13.97
C VAL A 360 -5.38 14.60 14.07
N VAL A 361 -5.37 13.78 15.10
CA VAL A 361 -6.45 12.83 15.42
C VAL A 361 -7.00 13.17 16.78
N GLY A 362 -8.32 13.33 16.86
CA GLY A 362 -9.06 13.60 18.09
C GLY A 362 -9.18 12.37 18.99
N ASN A 363 -8.25 11.43 18.88
CA ASN A 363 -8.12 10.31 19.79
C ASN A 363 -6.70 9.72 19.68
N GLY A 364 -6.02 9.49 20.80
CA GLY A 364 -4.76 8.73 20.82
C GLY A 364 -4.93 7.28 21.21
N ALA A 365 -6.05 6.94 21.84
CA ALA A 365 -6.35 5.59 22.26
C ALA A 365 -6.59 4.62 21.09
N PHE A 366 -7.01 5.07 19.90
CA PHE A 366 -7.29 4.17 18.78
C PHE A 366 -6.08 3.33 18.33
N LEU A 367 -4.85 3.84 18.52
CA LEU A 367 -3.60 3.11 18.25
C LEU A 367 -3.04 2.39 19.48
N ALA A 368 -3.68 2.53 20.64
CA ALA A 368 -3.20 1.90 21.87
C ALA A 368 -3.34 0.38 21.79
N ASN A 369 -2.48 -0.32 22.53
CA ASN A 369 -2.43 -1.78 22.57
C ASN A 369 -3.82 -2.40 22.87
N ALA A 370 -4.61 -1.76 23.75
CA ALA A 370 -5.98 -2.18 24.07
C ALA A 370 -6.95 -2.20 22.87
N TYR A 371 -6.68 -1.40 21.83
CA TYR A 371 -7.54 -1.23 20.66
C TYR A 371 -6.86 -1.64 19.35
N SER A 372 -5.64 -2.19 19.43
CA SER A 372 -4.85 -2.63 18.27
C SER A 372 -5.52 -3.70 17.42
N GLY A 373 -6.38 -4.53 18.01
CA GLY A 373 -7.16 -5.55 17.32
C GLY A 373 -8.50 -5.07 16.74
N ASN A 374 -8.85 -3.79 16.90
CA ASN A 374 -10.13 -3.26 16.44
C ASN A 374 -10.04 -2.73 15.01
N GLY A 375 -10.84 -3.34 14.13
CA GLY A 375 -11.02 -2.86 12.75
C GLY A 375 -9.70 -2.66 12.02
N GLY A 376 -9.57 -1.55 11.30
CA GLY A 376 -8.37 -1.17 10.56
C GLY A 376 -7.44 -0.18 11.29
N ASN A 377 -7.49 -0.06 12.62
CA ASN A 377 -6.79 1.00 13.36
C ASN A 377 -5.26 1.01 13.11
N ILE A 378 -4.60 -0.15 13.20
CA ILE A 378 -3.15 -0.25 12.99
C ILE A 378 -2.79 0.08 11.54
N ASP A 379 -3.49 -0.51 10.57
CA ASP A 379 -3.25 -0.27 9.14
C ASP A 379 -3.46 1.21 8.78
N PHE A 380 -4.49 1.84 9.36
CA PHE A 380 -4.73 3.26 9.19
C PHE A 380 -3.61 4.12 9.76
N GLY A 381 -3.13 3.81 10.97
CA GLY A 381 -1.96 4.47 11.56
C GLY A 381 -0.70 4.31 10.72
N ILE A 382 -0.50 3.14 10.09
CA ILE A 382 0.62 2.90 9.18
C ILE A 382 0.50 3.77 7.92
N ASN A 383 -0.69 3.87 7.34
CA ASN A 383 -0.94 4.74 6.18
C ASN A 383 -0.69 6.21 6.50
N MET A 384 -1.07 6.66 7.70
CA MET A 384 -0.78 8.01 8.20
C MET A 384 0.74 8.28 8.26
N VAL A 385 1.51 7.36 8.84
CA VAL A 385 2.97 7.50 8.95
C VAL A 385 3.63 7.47 7.57
N ASN A 386 3.22 6.57 6.67
CA ASN A 386 3.74 6.52 5.31
C ASN A 386 3.47 7.84 4.55
N TRP A 387 2.30 8.45 4.74
CA TRP A 387 2.01 9.76 4.16
C TRP A 387 2.85 10.87 4.80
N LEU A 388 3.02 10.90 6.13
CA LEU A 388 3.92 11.84 6.79
C LEU A 388 5.38 11.68 6.34
N ALA A 389 5.78 10.48 5.95
CA ALA A 389 7.11 10.17 5.41
C ALA A 389 7.32 10.59 3.94
N ASN A 390 6.30 11.16 3.27
CA ASN A 390 6.27 11.45 1.82
C ASN A 390 6.35 10.21 0.90
N GLU A 391 5.93 9.04 1.39
CA GLU A 391 6.00 7.78 0.63
C GLU A 391 4.78 7.56 -0.29
N ASP A 392 3.74 8.38 -0.18
CA ASP A 392 2.58 8.36 -1.08
C ASP A 392 2.94 8.62 -2.55
N ARG A 393 4.08 9.27 -2.80
CA ARG A 393 4.61 9.56 -4.15
C ARG A 393 5.27 8.37 -4.82
N LEU A 394 5.71 7.36 -4.07
CA LEU A 394 6.27 6.13 -4.64
C LEU A 394 5.18 5.24 -5.28
N ILE A 395 3.91 5.46 -4.95
CA ILE A 395 2.76 4.67 -5.40
C ILE A 395 2.13 5.29 -6.66
N THR A 396 2.94 5.50 -7.69
CA THR A 396 2.44 5.94 -9.01
C THR A 396 2.67 4.88 -10.08
N VAL A 397 2.43 3.61 -9.75
CA VAL A 397 2.22 2.56 -10.77
C VAL A 397 0.72 2.57 -11.08
N GLN A 398 0.34 3.14 -12.22
CA GLN A 398 -1.06 3.21 -12.63
C GLN A 398 -1.39 1.90 -13.36
N PRO A 399 -2.31 1.06 -12.86
CA PRO A 399 -2.62 -0.19 -13.51
C PRO A 399 -3.15 0.06 -14.93
N ARG A 400 -2.53 -0.56 -15.94
CA ARG A 400 -3.08 -0.57 -17.30
C ARG A 400 -4.29 -1.48 -17.31
N ALA A 401 -5.47 -0.92 -17.53
CA ALA A 401 -6.67 -1.72 -17.74
C ALA A 401 -6.48 -2.62 -18.97
N ALA A 402 -6.67 -3.94 -18.78
CA ALA A 402 -6.82 -4.86 -19.89
C ALA A 402 -8.09 -4.48 -20.66
N LYS A 403 -7.94 -3.85 -21.83
CA LYS A 403 -9.10 -3.46 -22.66
C LYS A 403 -9.87 -4.66 -23.22
N ASP A 404 -9.25 -5.85 -23.24
CA ASP A 404 -9.77 -7.03 -23.92
C ASP A 404 -10.16 -8.17 -22.94
N GLY A 405 -11.04 -7.88 -21.98
CA GLY A 405 -11.67 -8.92 -21.17
C GLY A 405 -12.92 -9.53 -21.79
N GLN A 406 -13.54 -8.85 -22.76
CA GLN A 406 -14.85 -9.24 -23.29
C GLN A 406 -14.95 -8.91 -24.79
N ILE A 407 -15.10 -9.94 -25.61
CA ILE A 407 -15.44 -9.77 -27.03
C ILE A 407 -16.95 -9.56 -27.13
N THR A 408 -17.41 -8.32 -27.16
CA THR A 408 -18.83 -8.00 -27.38
C THR A 408 -19.16 -8.02 -28.87
N LEU A 409 -19.53 -9.20 -29.40
CA LEU A 409 -20.02 -9.31 -30.78
C LEU A 409 -21.51 -9.00 -30.84
N SER A 410 -21.91 -8.11 -31.74
CA SER A 410 -23.32 -7.96 -32.09
C SER A 410 -23.86 -9.26 -32.69
N LYS A 411 -25.18 -9.51 -32.56
CA LYS A 411 -25.83 -10.69 -33.17
C LYS A 411 -25.50 -10.83 -34.66
N ARG A 412 -25.39 -9.71 -35.39
CA ARG A 412 -25.02 -9.70 -36.82
C ARG A 412 -23.59 -10.18 -37.04
N GLN A 413 -22.62 -9.67 -36.28
CA GLN A 413 -21.22 -10.10 -36.37
C GLN A 413 -21.07 -11.59 -36.03
N LEU A 414 -21.77 -12.07 -35.00
CA LEU A 414 -21.75 -13.48 -34.61
C LEU A 414 -22.35 -14.38 -35.70
N THR A 415 -23.48 -14.00 -36.31
CA THR A 415 -24.07 -14.76 -37.43
C THR A 415 -23.12 -14.78 -38.63
N LEU A 416 -22.51 -13.64 -38.98
CA LEU A 416 -21.63 -13.53 -40.13
C LEU A 416 -20.35 -14.36 -39.95
N LEU A 417 -19.75 -14.35 -38.75
CA LEU A 417 -18.62 -15.22 -38.40
C LEU A 417 -19.03 -16.70 -38.44
N SER A 418 -20.15 -17.05 -37.80
CA SER A 418 -20.65 -18.42 -37.72
C SER A 418 -20.90 -18.99 -39.11
N THR A 419 -21.66 -18.28 -39.97
CA THR A 419 -21.93 -18.70 -41.34
C THR A 419 -20.66 -18.77 -42.19
N GLY A 420 -19.73 -17.83 -42.02
CA GLY A 420 -18.44 -17.84 -42.69
C GLY A 420 -17.62 -19.10 -42.39
N PHE A 421 -17.44 -19.42 -41.10
CA PHE A 421 -16.60 -20.54 -40.67
C PHE A 421 -17.28 -21.91 -40.78
N LEU A 422 -18.58 -22.03 -40.49
CA LEU A 422 -19.30 -23.31 -40.54
C LEU A 422 -19.75 -23.71 -41.95
N ILE A 423 -20.00 -22.75 -42.83
CA ILE A 423 -20.61 -23.02 -44.15
C ILE A 423 -19.68 -22.59 -45.28
N ALA A 424 -19.26 -21.32 -45.31
CA ALA A 424 -18.50 -20.81 -46.46
C ALA A 424 -17.11 -21.44 -46.56
N LEU A 425 -16.39 -21.60 -45.44
CA LEU A 425 -15.04 -22.17 -45.43
C LEU A 425 -15.03 -23.66 -45.84
N PRO A 426 -15.88 -24.56 -45.31
CA PRO A 426 -15.95 -25.94 -45.78
C PRO A 426 -16.35 -26.05 -47.25
N LEU A 427 -17.29 -25.21 -47.72
CA LEU A 427 -17.70 -25.19 -49.13
C LEU A 427 -16.56 -24.74 -50.04
N LEU A 428 -15.79 -23.72 -49.65
CA LEU A 428 -14.61 -23.27 -50.39
C LEU A 428 -13.54 -24.35 -50.46
N LEU A 429 -13.27 -25.05 -49.36
CA LEU A 429 -12.33 -26.16 -49.33
C LEU A 429 -12.82 -27.34 -50.19
N ALA A 430 -14.11 -27.68 -50.14
CA ALA A 430 -14.70 -28.70 -50.98
C ALA A 430 -14.63 -28.32 -52.48
N LEU A 431 -14.94 -27.07 -52.83
CA LEU A 431 -14.81 -26.55 -54.18
C LEU A 431 -13.36 -26.60 -54.67
N ALA A 432 -12.40 -26.15 -53.85
CA ALA A 432 -10.98 -26.24 -54.18
C ALA A 432 -10.55 -27.70 -54.42
N GLY A 433 -11.01 -28.63 -53.57
CA GLY A 433 -10.78 -30.06 -53.73
C GLY A 433 -11.38 -30.62 -55.03
N ILE A 434 -12.63 -30.26 -55.35
CA ILE A 434 -13.33 -30.69 -56.57
C ILE A 434 -12.64 -30.12 -57.82
N ILE A 435 -12.24 -28.85 -57.80
CA ILE A 435 -11.51 -28.20 -58.90
C ILE A 435 -10.18 -28.89 -59.12
N GLN A 436 -9.43 -29.19 -58.05
CA GLN A 436 -8.15 -29.87 -58.14
C GLN A 436 -8.30 -31.33 -58.63
N TRP A 437 -9.34 -32.03 -58.18
CA TRP A 437 -9.69 -33.37 -58.66
C TRP A 437 -10.03 -33.37 -60.15
N ARG A 438 -10.86 -32.42 -60.62
CA ARG A 438 -11.19 -32.27 -62.05
C ARG A 438 -9.98 -31.89 -62.91
N ARG A 439 -9.06 -31.07 -62.39
CA ARG A 439 -7.81 -30.71 -63.08
C ARG A 439 -6.80 -31.86 -63.17
N ARG A 440 -6.88 -32.87 -62.29
CA ARG A 440 -6.03 -34.08 -62.35
C ARG A 440 -6.61 -35.20 -63.21
N LYS A 441 -7.91 -35.13 -63.54
CA LYS A 441 -8.63 -36.13 -64.34
C LYS A 441 -8.72 -35.77 -65.83
N ARG A 442 -8.45 -34.50 -66.17
CA ARG A 442 -7.99 -34.08 -67.51
C ARG A 442 -6.48 -34.20 -67.54
#